data_AF-A0AAV0HQD9-F1
#
_entry.id   AF-A0AAV0HQD9-F1
#
_cell.length_a   1.000
_cell.length_b   1.000
_cell.length_c   1.000
_cell.angle_alpha   90.00
_cell.angle_beta   90.00
_cell.angle_gamma   90.00
#
_symmetry.space_group_name_H-M   'P 1'
#
loop_
_entity.id
_entity.type
_entity.pdbx_description
1 polymer ?
#
loop_
_entity_poly.entity_id
_entity_poly.type
_entity_poly.pdbx_seq_one_letter_code
_entity_poly.pdbx_strand_id
1 'polypeptide(L)'
;MVKPTIRKSVVGTLDLSIRWLLSGEIFPGVYGKAPYFCNIDEGREDKYGYVSNLVVAMFARRQGIATNMMSITIETAKSNGVEVMYVHVDRNKKPALQLYEKMGFEFSLEKIPISSMDPEAAKTARESLELSFQMSNILDTGLDRHTLSVLIALCDLGLNPEALAAVVKELRTEALSSPPPPPASSSSSSS
;
A
#
# COMPACT_ATOMS: atom_id res chain seq x y z
N MET A 1 -29.71 54.05 1.34
CA MET A 1 -30.13 52.70 1.78
C MET A 1 -29.42 51.68 0.91
N VAL A 2 -28.28 51.15 1.37
CA VAL A 2 -27.46 50.20 0.60
C VAL A 2 -27.95 48.79 0.94
N LYS A 3 -28.51 48.08 -0.04
CA LYS A 3 -28.80 46.64 0.12
C LYS A 3 -27.46 45.90 0.25
N PRO A 4 -27.22 45.12 1.33
CA PRO A 4 -26.07 44.24 1.33
C PRO A 4 -26.39 43.08 0.38
N THR A 5 -25.87 43.15 -0.83
CA THR A 5 -25.85 42.01 -1.75
C THR A 5 -24.90 40.98 -1.13
N ILE A 6 -25.45 39.95 -0.49
CA ILE A 6 -24.66 38.83 0.02
C ILE A 6 -24.00 38.16 -1.20
N ARG A 7 -22.71 38.45 -1.40
CA ARG A 7 -21.85 37.70 -2.30
C ARG A 7 -21.94 36.24 -1.91
N LYS A 8 -22.10 35.35 -2.89
CA LYS A 8 -22.02 33.88 -2.77
C LYS A 8 -20.88 33.51 -1.80
N SER A 9 -21.24 33.26 -0.55
CA SER A 9 -20.27 33.03 0.51
C SER A 9 -19.92 31.54 0.52
N VAL A 10 -18.63 31.21 0.51
CA VAL A 10 -18.17 29.83 0.68
C VAL A 10 -18.38 29.46 2.15
N VAL A 11 -19.25 28.48 2.39
CA VAL A 11 -19.68 28.08 3.73
C VAL A 11 -19.21 26.68 4.12
N GLY A 12 -18.45 26.02 3.25
CA GLY A 12 -17.85 24.71 3.51
C GLY A 12 -16.73 24.38 2.53
N THR A 13 -15.92 23.38 2.91
CA THR A 13 -14.82 22.84 2.11
C THR A 13 -14.74 21.33 2.30
N LEU A 14 -14.17 20.64 1.32
CA LEU A 14 -13.93 19.20 1.30
C LEU A 14 -12.88 18.90 0.24
N ASP A 15 -11.94 18.01 0.55
CA ASP A 15 -10.92 17.55 -0.37
C ASP A 15 -11.15 16.06 -0.70
N LEU A 16 -11.17 15.72 -1.99
CA LEU A 16 -11.23 14.35 -2.49
C LEU A 16 -9.90 13.99 -3.15
N SER A 17 -9.25 12.96 -2.64
CA SER A 17 -8.09 12.32 -3.27
C SER A 17 -8.50 10.97 -3.82
N ILE A 18 -8.26 10.72 -5.10
CA ILE A 18 -8.40 9.39 -5.70
C ILE A 18 -7.00 8.83 -5.94
N ARG A 19 -6.74 7.63 -5.43
CA ARG A 19 -5.44 6.99 -5.51
C ARG A 19 -5.61 5.53 -5.89
N TRP A 20 -4.59 5.00 -6.53
CA TRP A 20 -4.44 3.57 -6.76
C TRP A 20 -3.93 2.93 -5.48
N LEU A 21 -4.45 1.75 -5.12
CA LEU A 21 -3.78 0.89 -4.17
C LEU A 21 -2.46 0.41 -4.80
N LEU A 22 -1.35 0.64 -4.11
CA LEU A 22 -0.08 0.04 -4.54
C LEU A 22 -0.14 -1.47 -4.30
N SER A 23 0.58 -2.26 -5.11
CA SER A 23 0.61 -3.72 -4.96
C SER A 23 1.03 -4.10 -3.53
N GLY A 24 0.18 -4.83 -2.81
CA GLY A 24 0.38 -5.21 -1.40
C GLY A 24 -0.14 -4.21 -0.35
N GLU A 25 -0.68 -3.05 -0.74
CA GLU A 25 -1.45 -2.19 0.16
C GLU A 25 -2.83 -2.81 0.40
N ILE A 26 -3.21 -2.90 1.67
CA ILE A 26 -4.58 -3.30 2.08
C ILE A 26 -5.45 -2.08 2.38
N PHE A 27 -4.81 -0.90 2.54
CA PHE A 27 -5.45 0.38 2.84
C PHE A 27 -4.46 1.53 2.56
N PRO A 28 -4.92 2.77 2.28
CA PRO A 28 -4.06 3.96 2.18
C PRO A 28 -2.96 4.04 3.26
N GLY A 29 -1.70 3.84 2.86
CA GLY A 29 -0.54 3.91 3.77
C GLY A 29 -0.40 2.74 4.74
N VAL A 30 -1.17 1.66 4.56
CA VAL A 30 -1.04 0.40 5.32
C VAL A 30 -0.70 -0.71 4.36
N TYR A 31 0.56 -1.11 4.39
CA TYR A 31 1.04 -2.28 3.71
C TYR A 31 0.61 -3.54 4.49
N GLY A 32 0.04 -4.50 3.78
CA GLY A 32 -0.10 -5.85 4.29
C GLY A 32 1.27 -6.48 4.50
N LYS A 33 1.31 -7.68 5.11
CA LYS A 33 2.54 -8.48 5.09
C LYS A 33 2.87 -8.72 3.62
N ALA A 34 4.02 -8.21 3.16
CA ALA A 34 4.43 -8.35 1.77
C ALA A 34 4.30 -9.83 1.34
N PRO A 35 3.51 -10.14 0.29
CA PRO A 35 3.55 -11.48 -0.25
C PRO A 35 4.96 -11.66 -0.80
N TYR A 36 5.65 -12.70 -0.35
CA TYR A 36 6.99 -12.97 -0.85
C TYR A 36 7.00 -13.26 -2.36
N PHE A 37 5.81 -13.55 -2.94
CA PHE A 37 5.52 -13.63 -4.37
C PHE A 37 4.03 -13.31 -4.59
N CYS A 38 3.71 -12.39 -5.50
CA CYS A 38 2.37 -12.23 -6.06
C CYS A 38 2.43 -12.48 -7.57
N ASN A 39 1.48 -13.28 -8.06
CA ASN A 39 1.30 -13.52 -9.49
C ASN A 39 1.17 -12.20 -10.24
N ILE A 40 1.64 -12.21 -11.49
CA ILE A 40 1.22 -11.25 -12.52
C ILE A 40 -0.26 -11.54 -12.79
N ASP A 41 -1.14 -11.15 -11.87
CA ASP A 41 -2.50 -10.82 -12.26
C ASP A 41 -2.43 -9.40 -12.82
N GLU A 42 -2.47 -9.33 -14.15
CA GLU A 42 -2.82 -8.09 -14.84
C GLU A 42 -4.12 -7.53 -14.23
N GLY A 43 -4.00 -6.42 -13.52
CA GLY A 43 -5.04 -5.39 -13.52
C GLY A 43 -6.26 -5.63 -12.62
N ARG A 44 -6.06 -5.74 -11.31
CA ARG A 44 -6.98 -5.05 -10.39
C ARG A 44 -6.27 -3.87 -9.75
N GLU A 45 -6.13 -2.83 -10.55
CA GLU A 45 -5.75 -1.51 -10.08
C GLU A 45 -6.93 -0.90 -9.30
N ASP A 46 -7.24 -1.44 -8.12
CA ASP A 46 -8.37 -0.96 -7.34
C ASP A 46 -8.08 0.48 -6.89
N LYS A 47 -8.93 1.42 -7.32
CA LYS A 47 -8.86 2.80 -6.85
C LYS A 47 -9.64 2.95 -5.56
N TYR A 48 -9.11 3.76 -4.65
CA TYR A 48 -9.85 4.23 -3.49
C TYR A 48 -9.96 5.75 -3.48
N GLY A 49 -11.05 6.23 -2.88
CA GLY A 49 -11.27 7.63 -2.59
C GLY A 49 -10.92 7.93 -1.13
N TYR A 50 -10.26 9.04 -0.87
CA TYR A 50 -9.99 9.53 0.48
C TYR A 50 -10.56 10.93 0.62
N VAL A 51 -11.44 11.13 1.60
CA VAL A 51 -12.00 12.43 1.94
C VAL A 51 -11.28 13.01 3.14
N SER A 52 -10.86 14.26 2.99
CA SER A 52 -10.28 15.04 4.06
C SER A 52 -10.86 16.45 4.10
N ASN A 53 -10.56 17.16 5.19
CA ASN A 53 -10.88 18.57 5.34
C ASN A 53 -12.38 18.91 5.16
N LEU A 54 -13.29 17.95 5.37
CA LEU A 54 -14.73 18.24 5.35
C LEU A 54 -15.10 19.15 6.52
N VAL A 55 -15.37 20.41 6.22
CA VAL A 55 -15.75 21.43 7.19
C VAL A 55 -16.93 22.23 6.66
N VAL A 56 -17.87 22.52 7.56
CA VAL A 56 -18.95 23.49 7.32
C VAL A 56 -18.91 24.56 8.40
N ALA A 57 -19.00 25.81 7.96
CA ALA A 57 -19.03 26.99 8.81
C ALA A 57 -20.14 26.85 9.87
N MET A 58 -19.84 27.23 11.12
CA MET A 58 -20.71 26.92 12.27
C MET A 58 -22.15 27.42 12.08
N PHE A 59 -22.32 28.64 11.56
CA PHE A 59 -23.63 29.24 11.30
C PHE A 59 -24.42 28.56 10.16
N ALA A 60 -23.74 27.77 9.32
CA ALA A 60 -24.30 27.08 8.17
C ALA A 60 -24.50 25.57 8.41
N ARG A 61 -24.18 25.07 9.63
CA ARG A 61 -24.36 23.66 9.98
C ARG A 61 -25.84 23.29 10.04
N ARG A 62 -26.11 21.99 9.91
CA ARG A 62 -27.47 21.39 9.99
C ARG A 62 -28.44 21.82 8.89
N GLN A 63 -27.92 22.36 7.79
CA GLN A 63 -28.70 22.72 6.59
C GLN A 63 -28.48 21.73 5.43
N GLY A 64 -27.93 20.53 5.70
CA GLY A 64 -27.66 19.52 4.67
C GLY A 64 -26.43 19.77 3.79
N ILE A 65 -25.67 20.84 4.02
CA ILE A 65 -24.51 21.24 3.19
C ILE A 65 -23.46 20.12 3.10
N ALA A 66 -23.02 19.59 4.25
CA ALA A 66 -22.05 18.49 4.27
C ALA A 66 -22.61 17.22 3.61
N THR A 67 -23.93 17.01 3.71
CA THR A 67 -24.59 15.88 3.06
C THR A 67 -24.49 15.97 1.55
N ASN A 68 -24.84 17.12 0.99
CA ASN A 68 -24.78 17.35 -0.44
C ASN A 68 -23.33 17.30 -0.95
N MET A 69 -22.38 17.89 -0.22
CA MET A 69 -20.95 17.81 -0.60
C MET A 69 -20.48 16.35 -0.68
N MET A 70 -20.80 15.51 0.30
CA MET A 70 -20.41 14.09 0.26
C MET A 70 -21.15 13.29 -0.81
N SER A 71 -22.44 13.53 -1.07
CA SER A 71 -23.16 12.86 -2.15
C SER A 71 -22.49 13.10 -3.51
N ILE A 72 -22.18 14.36 -3.82
CA ILE A 72 -21.46 14.73 -5.05
C ILE A 72 -20.07 14.08 -5.07
N THR A 73 -19.39 14.04 -3.93
CA THR A 73 -18.06 13.44 -3.81
C THR A 73 -18.09 11.93 -4.09
N ILE A 74 -19.07 11.21 -3.53
CA ILE A 74 -19.26 9.76 -3.74
C ILE A 74 -19.60 9.48 -5.20
N GLU A 75 -20.48 10.28 -5.81
CA GLU A 75 -20.82 10.15 -7.23
C GLU A 75 -19.60 10.41 -8.12
N THR A 76 -18.80 11.43 -7.78
CA THR A 76 -17.54 11.74 -8.48
C THR A 76 -16.53 10.61 -8.33
N ALA A 77 -16.41 10.02 -7.14
CA ALA A 77 -15.51 8.89 -6.93
C ALA A 77 -15.95 7.67 -7.76
N LYS A 78 -17.25 7.32 -7.72
CA LYS A 78 -17.82 6.21 -8.48
C LYS A 78 -17.63 6.37 -9.99
N SER A 79 -17.86 7.56 -10.53
CA SER A 79 -17.64 7.83 -11.96
C SER A 79 -16.18 7.73 -12.38
N ASN A 80 -15.25 7.82 -11.43
CA ASN A 80 -13.81 7.63 -11.64
C ASN A 80 -13.34 6.19 -11.39
N GLY A 81 -14.26 5.25 -11.15
CA GLY A 81 -13.95 3.84 -10.90
C GLY A 81 -13.51 3.54 -9.47
N VAL A 82 -13.90 4.37 -8.50
CA VAL A 82 -13.65 4.10 -7.08
C VAL A 82 -14.79 3.26 -6.52
N GLU A 83 -14.46 2.08 -5.99
CA GLU A 83 -15.42 1.21 -5.31
C GLU A 83 -15.50 1.48 -3.81
N VAL A 84 -14.36 1.83 -3.19
CA VAL A 84 -14.24 2.02 -1.74
C VAL A 84 -13.75 3.43 -1.41
N MET A 85 -14.38 4.04 -0.41
CA MET A 85 -14.10 5.42 -0.01
C MET A 85 -13.87 5.51 1.50
N TYR A 86 -12.82 6.22 1.87
CA TYR A 86 -12.35 6.34 3.26
C TYR A 86 -12.43 7.78 3.74
N VAL A 87 -12.71 7.92 5.03
CA VAL A 87 -12.70 9.21 5.73
C VAL A 87 -12.15 9.01 7.13
N HIS A 88 -11.33 9.94 7.60
CA HIS A 88 -10.87 9.95 8.97
C HIS A 88 -11.67 10.95 9.81
N VAL A 89 -12.08 10.53 11.01
CA VAL A 89 -12.80 11.38 11.95
C VAL A 89 -12.41 11.07 13.38
N ASP A 90 -12.19 12.12 14.17
CA ASP A 90 -11.96 11.99 15.60
C ASP A 90 -13.23 11.48 16.29
N ARG A 91 -13.08 10.47 17.18
CA ARG A 91 -14.20 9.81 17.89
C ARG A 91 -15.07 10.78 18.70
N ASN A 92 -14.51 11.93 19.10
CA ASN A 92 -15.23 12.95 19.85
C ASN A 92 -16.14 13.82 18.95
N LYS A 93 -15.97 13.77 17.63
CA LYS A 93 -16.75 14.56 16.66
C LYS A 93 -18.07 13.87 16.31
N LYS A 94 -18.94 13.71 17.31
CA LYS A 94 -20.27 13.07 17.17
C LYS A 94 -21.09 13.52 15.95
N PRO A 95 -21.17 14.83 15.61
CA PRO A 95 -21.94 15.26 14.44
C PRO A 95 -21.39 14.73 13.11
N ALA A 96 -20.08 14.52 13.01
CA ALA A 96 -19.45 13.98 11.81
C ALA A 96 -19.64 12.46 11.74
N LEU A 97 -19.49 11.74 12.86
CA LEU A 97 -19.80 10.31 12.93
C LEU A 97 -21.23 10.01 12.47
N GLN A 98 -22.22 10.74 13.02
CA GLN A 98 -23.62 10.60 12.63
C GLN A 98 -23.87 10.91 11.15
N LEU A 99 -23.13 11.87 10.58
CA LEU A 99 -23.22 12.18 9.16
C LEU A 99 -22.73 11.00 8.31
N TYR A 100 -21.57 10.44 8.64
CA TYR A 100 -20.96 9.34 7.90
C TYR A 100 -21.76 8.04 8.05
N GLU A 101 -22.20 7.69 9.26
CA GLU A 101 -23.09 6.54 9.49
C GLU A 101 -24.37 6.64 8.64
N LYS A 102 -24.99 7.82 8.61
CA LYS A 102 -26.19 8.07 7.79
C LYS A 102 -25.93 7.92 6.28
N MET A 103 -24.69 8.11 5.84
CA MET A 103 -24.28 7.91 4.45
C MET A 103 -23.85 6.48 4.13
N GLY A 104 -23.93 5.57 5.10
CA GLY A 104 -23.53 4.17 4.92
C GLY A 104 -22.03 3.92 5.11
N PHE A 105 -21.29 4.85 5.72
CA PHE A 105 -19.93 4.56 6.15
C PHE A 105 -19.96 3.73 7.43
N GLU A 106 -19.16 2.68 7.45
CA GLU A 106 -18.99 1.82 8.62
C GLU A 106 -17.72 2.22 9.40
N PHE A 107 -17.79 2.11 10.72
CA PHE A 107 -16.66 2.44 11.58
C PHE A 107 -15.70 1.26 11.70
N SER A 108 -14.50 1.38 11.13
CA SER A 108 -13.43 0.38 11.29
C SER A 108 -12.48 0.84 12.40
N LEU A 109 -12.55 0.21 13.57
CA LEU A 109 -11.81 0.61 14.76
C LEU A 109 -10.31 0.31 14.72
N GLU A 110 -9.89 -0.70 13.97
CA GLU A 110 -8.51 -1.10 13.78
C GLU A 110 -8.53 -2.26 12.79
N LYS A 111 -7.58 -2.26 11.82
CA LYS A 111 -7.33 -3.32 10.83
C LYS A 111 -8.60 -3.94 10.24
N ILE A 112 -9.00 -3.42 9.07
CA ILE A 112 -9.83 -4.17 8.11
C ILE A 112 -9.29 -5.60 8.08
N PRO A 113 -10.15 -6.63 8.13
CA PRO A 113 -9.71 -8.01 8.19
C PRO A 113 -8.65 -8.20 7.13
N ILE A 114 -7.55 -8.84 7.53
CA ILE A 114 -6.83 -9.70 6.61
C ILE A 114 -7.92 -10.66 6.14
N SER A 115 -8.71 -10.30 5.11
CA SER A 115 -9.37 -11.29 4.29
C SER A 115 -8.19 -12.08 3.81
N SER A 116 -8.04 -13.21 4.49
CA SER A 116 -6.98 -14.19 4.35
C SER A 116 -6.47 -14.13 2.94
N MET A 117 -5.17 -13.84 2.81
CA MET A 117 -4.39 -14.21 1.63
C MET A 117 -5.04 -15.47 1.05
N ASP A 118 -5.64 -15.36 -0.13
CA ASP A 118 -6.41 -16.46 -0.71
C ASP A 118 -5.53 -17.70 -0.61
N PRO A 119 -5.95 -18.76 0.13
CA PRO A 119 -5.08 -19.91 0.36
C PRO A 119 -4.59 -20.51 -0.96
N GLU A 120 -5.36 -20.34 -2.05
CA GLU A 120 -4.92 -20.68 -3.39
C GLU A 120 -3.84 -19.72 -3.91
N ALA A 121 -4.02 -18.40 -3.83
CA ALA A 121 -2.97 -17.44 -4.21
C ALA A 121 -1.65 -17.65 -3.44
N ALA A 122 -1.72 -17.95 -2.14
CA ALA A 122 -0.54 -18.23 -1.32
C ALA A 122 0.13 -19.57 -1.68
N LYS A 123 -0.62 -20.51 -2.25
CA LYS A 123 -0.11 -21.78 -2.76
C LYS A 123 0.53 -21.57 -4.14
N THR A 124 -0.14 -20.87 -5.05
CA THR A 124 0.40 -20.52 -6.38
C THR A 124 1.70 -19.72 -6.27
N ALA A 125 1.78 -18.76 -5.34
CA ALA A 125 2.99 -18.01 -5.06
C ALA A 125 4.19 -18.90 -4.67
N ARG A 126 3.95 -19.93 -3.84
CA ARG A 126 4.98 -20.89 -3.43
C ARG A 126 5.41 -21.79 -4.59
N GLU A 127 4.46 -22.24 -5.40
CA GLU A 127 4.73 -23.06 -6.58
C GLU A 127 5.52 -22.27 -7.64
N SER A 128 5.19 -20.99 -7.83
CA SER A 128 5.88 -20.09 -8.76
C SER A 128 7.34 -19.81 -8.33
N LEU A 129 7.57 -19.56 -7.04
CA LEU A 129 8.93 -19.45 -6.50
C LEU A 129 9.72 -20.75 -6.68
N GLU A 130 9.10 -21.90 -6.42
CA GLU A 130 9.78 -23.19 -6.55
C GLU A 130 10.15 -23.47 -8.01
N LEU A 131 9.26 -23.18 -8.96
CA LEU A 131 9.56 -23.30 -10.38
C LEU A 131 10.68 -22.35 -10.81
N SER A 132 10.64 -21.10 -10.36
CA SER A 132 11.69 -20.12 -10.62
C SER A 132 13.04 -20.57 -10.05
N PHE A 133 13.03 -21.19 -8.87
CA PHE A 133 14.23 -21.77 -8.26
C PHE A 133 14.76 -22.95 -9.06
N GLN A 134 13.89 -23.83 -9.56
CA GLN A 134 14.28 -24.91 -10.48
C GLN A 134 14.92 -24.36 -11.76
N MET A 135 14.34 -23.33 -12.37
CA MET A 135 14.94 -22.65 -13.52
C MET A 135 16.33 -22.08 -13.17
N SER A 136 16.47 -21.45 -12.00
CA SER A 136 17.74 -20.87 -11.56
C SER A 136 18.85 -21.91 -11.37
N ASN A 137 18.50 -23.14 -10.97
CA ASN A 137 19.42 -24.26 -10.84
C ASN A 137 19.80 -24.85 -12.19
N ILE A 138 18.85 -24.96 -13.13
CA ILE A 138 19.12 -25.42 -14.50
C ILE A 138 20.08 -24.46 -15.21
N LEU A 139 19.92 -23.16 -14.97
CA LEU A 139 20.78 -22.10 -15.52
C LEU A 139 22.09 -21.90 -14.74
N ASP A 140 22.33 -22.69 -13.70
CA ASP A 140 23.52 -22.65 -12.84
C ASP A 140 23.87 -21.23 -12.34
N THR A 141 22.84 -20.47 -11.94
CA THR A 141 23.01 -19.08 -11.48
C THR A 141 23.69 -18.97 -10.11
N GLY A 142 23.77 -20.08 -9.37
CA GLY A 142 24.28 -20.13 -7.99
C GLY A 142 23.48 -19.27 -7.01
N LEU A 143 22.22 -18.94 -7.31
CA LEU A 143 21.34 -18.17 -6.42
C LEU A 143 20.68 -19.11 -5.42
N ASP A 144 20.75 -18.80 -4.13
CA ASP A 144 19.95 -19.50 -3.14
C ASP A 144 18.47 -19.05 -3.24
N ARG A 145 17.57 -19.89 -2.72
CA ARG A 145 16.12 -19.66 -2.78
C ARG A 145 15.70 -18.32 -2.16
N HIS A 146 16.41 -17.86 -1.12
CA HIS A 146 16.11 -16.59 -0.48
C HIS A 146 16.57 -15.41 -1.34
N THR A 147 17.79 -15.44 -1.85
CA THR A 147 18.31 -14.42 -2.78
C THR A 147 17.40 -14.31 -4.00
N LEU A 148 16.99 -15.43 -4.60
CA LEU A 148 16.05 -15.43 -5.71
C LEU A 148 14.69 -14.79 -5.33
N SER A 149 14.18 -15.06 -4.13
CA SER A 149 12.95 -14.44 -3.64
C SER A 149 13.04 -12.92 -3.52
N VAL A 150 14.18 -12.42 -3.05
CA VAL A 150 14.42 -10.98 -2.93
C VAL A 150 14.53 -10.36 -4.31
N LEU A 151 15.24 -10.99 -5.25
CA LEU A 151 15.39 -10.46 -6.60
C LEU A 151 14.05 -10.36 -7.34
N ILE A 152 13.17 -11.36 -7.19
CA ILE A 152 11.86 -11.33 -7.82
C ILE A 152 10.99 -10.23 -7.19
N ALA A 153 10.99 -10.08 -5.86
CA ALA A 153 10.29 -8.98 -5.21
C ALA A 153 10.80 -7.59 -5.62
N LEU A 154 12.11 -7.45 -5.87
CA LEU A 154 12.69 -6.20 -6.36
C LEU A 154 12.24 -5.89 -7.80
N CYS A 155 12.16 -6.91 -8.67
CA CYS A 155 11.59 -6.78 -10.00
C CYS A 155 10.10 -6.41 -9.97
N ASP A 156 9.33 -6.98 -9.03
CA ASP A 156 7.90 -6.66 -8.83
C ASP A 156 7.69 -5.18 -8.44
N LEU A 157 8.68 -4.55 -7.80
CA LEU A 157 8.68 -3.11 -7.50
C LEU A 157 9.04 -2.23 -8.71
N GLY A 158 9.23 -2.84 -9.89
CA GLY A 158 9.55 -2.15 -11.14
C GLY A 158 11.03 -1.87 -11.35
N LEU A 159 11.92 -2.51 -10.57
CA LEU A 159 13.36 -2.39 -10.79
C LEU A 159 13.79 -3.17 -12.04
N ASN A 160 14.69 -2.56 -12.80
CA ASN A 160 15.22 -3.18 -14.02
C ASN A 160 16.05 -4.45 -13.67
N PRO A 161 15.75 -5.61 -14.27
CA PRO A 161 16.41 -6.87 -13.95
C PRO A 161 17.88 -6.91 -14.41
N GLU A 162 18.24 -6.25 -15.52
CA GLU A 162 19.62 -6.15 -15.97
C GLU A 162 20.49 -5.35 -15.00
N ALA A 163 19.98 -4.23 -14.48
CA ALA A 163 20.66 -3.40 -13.48
C ALA A 163 20.83 -4.15 -12.17
N LEU A 164 19.78 -4.87 -11.73
CA LEU A 164 19.81 -5.68 -10.53
C LEU A 164 20.85 -6.82 -10.65
N ALA A 165 20.92 -7.48 -11.80
CA ALA A 165 21.93 -8.51 -12.06
C ALA A 165 23.37 -7.97 -12.01
N ALA A 166 23.60 -6.73 -12.46
CA ALA A 166 24.91 -6.08 -12.36
C ALA A 166 25.32 -5.88 -10.89
N VAL A 167 24.41 -5.35 -10.06
CA VAL A 167 24.65 -5.16 -8.62
C VAL A 167 24.91 -6.50 -7.91
N VAL A 168 24.13 -7.53 -8.20
CA VAL A 168 24.33 -8.87 -7.60
C VAL A 168 25.69 -9.45 -7.95
N LYS A 169 26.16 -9.27 -9.19
CA LYS A 169 27.50 -9.71 -9.62
C LYS A 169 28.61 -8.96 -8.90
N GLU A 170 28.47 -7.66 -8.73
CA GLU A 170 29.45 -6.83 -8.02
C GLU A 170 29.56 -7.25 -6.54
N LEU A 171 28.43 -7.38 -5.84
CA LEU A 171 28.39 -7.82 -4.44
C LEU A 171 29.02 -9.21 -4.24
N ARG A 172 28.80 -10.15 -5.17
CA ARG A 172 29.42 -11.48 -5.13
C ARG A 172 30.93 -11.41 -5.34
N THR A 173 31.39 -10.49 -6.19
CA THR A 173 32.82 -10.27 -6.45
C THR A 173 33.52 -9.68 -5.23
N GLU A 174 32.88 -8.72 -4.54
CA GLU A 174 33.36 -8.17 -3.28
C GLU A 174 33.46 -9.24 -2.18
N ALA A 175 32.43 -10.08 -2.03
CA ALA A 175 32.40 -11.14 -1.03
C ALA A 175 33.53 -12.19 -1.19
N LEU A 176 33.97 -12.45 -2.44
CA LEU A 176 35.09 -13.34 -2.74
C LEU A 176 36.47 -12.68 -2.56
N SER A 177 36.53 -11.34 -2.47
CA SER A 177 37.77 -10.57 -2.34
C SER A 177 38.16 -10.26 -0.88
N SER A 178 37.31 -10.60 0.09
CA SER A 178 37.64 -10.47 1.52
C SER A 178 38.72 -11.48 1.92
N PRO A 179 39.86 -11.06 2.50
CA PRO A 179 40.88 -12.01 2.96
C PRO A 179 40.31 -12.94 4.04
N PRO A 180 40.69 -14.23 4.06
CA PRO A 180 40.28 -15.14 5.12
C PRO A 180 40.79 -14.62 6.48
N PRO A 181 40.03 -14.79 7.57
CA PRO A 181 40.50 -14.43 8.90
C PRO A 181 41.80 -15.18 9.20
N PRO A 182 42.79 -14.53 9.85
CA PRO A 182 44.08 -15.15 10.11
C PRO A 182 43.91 -16.42 10.96
N PRO A 183 44.67 -17.50 10.69
CA PRO A 183 44.60 -18.71 11.49
C PRO A 183 44.97 -18.37 12.94
N ALA A 184 44.08 -18.72 13.87
CA ALA A 184 44.35 -18.60 15.30
C ALA A 184 45.61 -19.40 15.63
N SER A 185 46.69 -18.67 15.93
CA SER A 185 47.93 -19.23 16.43
C SER A 185 47.68 -19.85 17.81
N SER A 186 47.48 -21.17 17.87
CA SER A 186 47.57 -21.92 19.11
C SER A 186 49.04 -21.97 19.53
N SER A 187 49.44 -20.96 20.28
CA SER A 187 50.68 -20.94 21.04
C SER A 187 50.76 -22.17 21.93
N SER A 188 51.83 -22.94 21.72
CA SER A 188 52.33 -23.97 22.60
C SER A 188 52.60 -23.42 24.00
N SER A 189 52.04 -24.07 25.02
CA SER A 189 52.52 -23.98 26.40
C SER A 189 52.40 -25.35 27.08
N SER A 190 53.50 -26.09 26.96
CA SER A 190 54.13 -26.97 27.97
C SER A 190 53.33 -27.42 29.20
N SER A 191 53.25 -28.73 29.41
CA SER A 191 53.81 -29.45 30.57
C SER A 191 54.03 -30.92 30.22
#